data_AF-A0A2A9NU63-F1
#
_entry.id   AF-A0A2A9NU63-F1
#
_cell.length_a   1.000
_cell.length_b   1.000
_cell.length_c   1.000
_cell.angle_alpha   90.00
_cell.angle_beta   90.00
_cell.angle_gamma   90.00
#
_symmetry.space_group_name_H-M   'P 1'
#
loop_
_entity.id
_entity.type
_entity.pdbx_description
1 polymer ?
#
loop_
_entity_poly.entity_id
_entity_poly.type
_entity_poly.pdbx_seq_one_letter_code
_entity_poly.pdbx_strand_id
1 'polypeptide(L)'
;ITAQPSPIKYVYLSCRYYPLLTWPIIMWGFVGNHDPNFCIRMVHVLYILLIPYQLTSQVVMILRSWAFTGRRISVAILLGISYVILVGAEIWVFATGVGICMSIHFNLRVQT
;
A
#
# COMPACT_ATOMS: atom_id res chain seq x y z
N ILE A 1 1.26 -22.35 28.34
CA ILE A 1 2.04 -22.43 27.07
C ILE A 1 1.53 -21.33 26.15
N THR A 2 2.12 -20.13 26.21
CA THR A 2 1.74 -19.03 25.32
C THR A 2 2.54 -19.18 24.03
N ALA A 3 1.97 -19.84 23.03
CA ALA A 3 2.56 -19.91 21.70
C ALA A 3 2.54 -18.51 21.07
N GLN A 4 3.61 -17.74 21.28
CA GLN A 4 3.85 -16.46 20.61
C GLN A 4 3.88 -16.76 19.10
N PRO A 5 2.93 -16.24 18.30
CA PRO A 5 2.97 -16.48 16.87
C PRO A 5 4.21 -15.79 16.30
N SER A 6 4.97 -16.52 15.47
CA SER A 6 6.16 -15.98 14.83
C SER A 6 5.81 -14.75 14.00
N PRO A 7 6.70 -13.75 13.88
CA PRO A 7 6.44 -12.51 13.12
C PRO A 7 6.03 -12.79 11.67
N ILE A 8 6.51 -13.90 11.10
CA ILE A 8 6.11 -14.41 9.78
C ILE A 8 4.61 -14.73 9.70
N LYS A 9 4.03 -15.32 10.76
CA LYS A 9 2.58 -15.59 10.81
C LYS A 9 1.79 -14.29 10.82
N TYR A 10 2.25 -13.27 11.53
CA TYR A 10 1.59 -11.96 11.55
C TYR A 10 1.61 -11.27 10.19
N VAL A 11 2.75 -11.23 9.51
CA VAL A 11 2.86 -10.66 8.15
C VAL A 11 2.00 -11.42 7.16
N TYR A 12 1.93 -12.74 7.28
CA TYR A 12 1.09 -13.57 6.42
C TYR A 12 -0.40 -13.36 6.70
N LEU A 13 -0.79 -13.22 7.97
CA LEU A 13 -2.16 -12.90 8.37
C LEU A 13 -2.56 -11.50 7.88
N SER A 14 -1.72 -10.49 8.11
CA SER A 14 -2.04 -9.12 7.71
C SER A 14 -2.23 -9.04 6.20
N CYS A 15 -1.35 -9.63 5.40
CA CYS A 15 -1.48 -9.63 3.94
C CYS A 15 -2.79 -10.28 3.44
N ARG A 16 -3.36 -11.24 4.18
CA ARG A 16 -4.56 -11.98 3.77
C ARG A 16 -5.87 -11.41 4.33
N TYR A 17 -5.88 -11.02 5.59
CA TYR A 17 -7.09 -10.55 6.27
C TYR A 17 -7.30 -9.04 6.12
N TYR A 18 -6.23 -8.27 5.90
CA TYR A 18 -6.32 -6.83 5.70
C TYR A 18 -7.15 -6.49 4.44
N PRO A 19 -6.91 -7.10 3.26
CA PRO A 19 -7.74 -6.84 2.07
C PRO A 19 -9.19 -7.25 2.30
N LEU A 20 -9.43 -8.37 2.99
CA LEU A 20 -10.78 -8.86 3.25
C LEU A 20 -11.61 -7.85 4.07
N LEU A 21 -10.96 -7.12 4.99
CA LEU A 21 -11.59 -6.10 5.81
C LEU A 21 -11.74 -4.76 5.06
N THR A 22 -10.77 -4.38 4.23
CA THR A 22 -10.77 -3.09 3.53
C THR A 22 -11.56 -3.13 2.21
N TRP A 23 -11.75 -4.32 1.62
CA TRP A 23 -12.44 -4.51 0.34
C TRP A 23 -13.88 -3.96 0.30
N PRO A 24 -14.74 -4.17 1.32
CA PRO A 24 -16.08 -3.61 1.32
C PRO A 24 -16.08 -2.07 1.31
N ILE A 25 -15.12 -1.46 2.01
CA ILE A 25 -14.97 0.01 2.08
C ILE A 25 -14.51 0.56 0.73
N ILE A 26 -13.54 -0.13 0.11
CA ILE A 26 -13.04 0.20 -1.23
C ILE A 26 -14.17 0.10 -2.26
N MET A 27 -14.93 -1.00 -2.24
CA MET A 27 -16.05 -1.21 -3.16
C MET A 27 -17.17 -0.20 -2.95
N TRP A 28 -17.51 0.12 -1.70
CA TRP A 28 -18.47 1.19 -1.39
C TRP A 28 -18.00 2.56 -1.91
N GLY A 29 -16.70 2.82 -1.85
CA GLY A 29 -16.12 4.06 -2.36
C GLY A 29 -16.12 4.17 -3.88
N PHE A 30 -15.89 3.07 -4.60
CA PHE A 30 -15.84 3.05 -6.07
C PHE A 30 -17.20 2.88 -6.75
N VAL A 31 -18.13 2.14 -6.14
CA VAL A 31 -19.44 1.80 -6.73
C VAL A 31 -20.55 2.73 -6.23
N GLY A 32 -20.34 3.42 -5.10
CA GLY A 32 -21.33 4.35 -4.56
C GLY A 32 -21.47 5.64 -5.37
N ASN A 33 -22.70 6.10 -5.56
CA ASN A 33 -22.99 7.44 -6.09
C ASN A 33 -22.73 8.48 -4.99
N HIS A 34 -21.51 9.02 -4.97
CA HIS A 34 -21.09 10.03 -4.00
C HIS A 34 -20.96 11.41 -4.65
N ASP A 35 -21.06 12.46 -3.84
CA ASP A 35 -20.81 13.84 -4.28
C ASP A 35 -19.37 13.97 -4.83
N PRO A 36 -19.15 14.71 -5.94
CA PRO A 36 -17.82 14.85 -6.54
C PRO A 36 -16.77 15.42 -5.57
N ASN A 37 -17.14 16.32 -4.65
CA ASN A 37 -16.20 16.87 -3.66
C ASN A 37 -15.82 15.83 -2.61
N PHE A 38 -16.74 14.91 -2.29
CA PHE A 38 -16.47 13.79 -1.39
C PHE A 38 -15.57 12.75 -2.06
N CYS A 39 -15.79 12.44 -3.35
CA CYS A 39 -14.96 11.53 -4.13
C CYS A 39 -13.48 11.91 -4.13
N ILE A 40 -13.16 13.21 -4.33
CA ILE A 40 -11.77 13.69 -4.37
C ILE A 40 -11.06 13.46 -3.02
N ARG A 41 -11.76 13.62 -1.90
CA ARG A 41 -11.18 13.36 -0.58
C ARG A 41 -11.09 11.87 -0.29
N MET A 42 -12.13 11.12 -0.66
CA MET A 42 -12.21 9.69 -0.39
C MET A 42 -11.17 8.91 -1.18
N VAL A 43 -10.85 9.29 -2.42
CA VAL A 43 -9.85 8.59 -3.23
C VAL A 43 -8.50 8.54 -2.51
N HIS A 44 -8.09 9.62 -1.84
CA HIS A 44 -6.86 9.66 -1.06
C HIS A 44 -6.88 8.67 0.11
N VAL A 45 -8.01 8.58 0.82
CA VAL A 45 -8.19 7.63 1.91
C VAL A 45 -8.14 6.20 1.39
N LEU A 46 -8.78 5.91 0.26
CA LEU A 46 -8.76 4.59 -0.37
C LEU A 46 -7.34 4.19 -0.79
N TYR A 47 -6.58 5.13 -1.37
CA TYR A 47 -5.19 4.91 -1.75
C TYR A 47 -4.29 4.65 -0.52
N ILE A 48 -4.44 5.43 0.56
CA ILE A 48 -3.72 5.18 1.82
C ILE A 48 -4.05 3.79 2.37
N LEU A 49 -5.31 3.37 2.28
CA LEU A 49 -5.77 2.05 2.70
C LEU A 49 -5.21 0.92 1.81
N LEU A 50 -4.76 1.23 0.59
CA LEU A 50 -4.23 0.25 -0.36
C LEU A 50 -2.72 0.06 -0.24
N ILE A 51 -1.97 1.07 0.24
CA ILE A 51 -0.50 0.99 0.43
C ILE A 51 -0.09 -0.22 1.29
N PRO A 52 -0.70 -0.50 2.46
CA PRO A 52 -0.28 -1.61 3.31
C PRO A 52 -0.45 -2.96 2.60
N TYR A 53 -1.45 -3.09 1.72
CA TYR A 53 -1.64 -4.28 0.91
C TYR A 53 -0.48 -4.50 -0.07
N GLN A 54 -0.06 -3.45 -0.77
CA GLN A 54 1.04 -3.53 -1.72
C GLN A 54 2.37 -3.86 -1.02
N LEU A 55 2.63 -3.26 0.14
CA LEU A 55 3.85 -3.50 0.92
C LEU A 55 3.89 -4.91 1.52
N THR A 56 2.79 -5.37 2.12
CA THR A 56 2.77 -6.68 2.79
C THR A 56 2.86 -7.85 1.81
N SER A 57 2.24 -7.74 0.64
CA SER A 57 2.31 -8.78 -0.40
C SER A 57 3.72 -8.98 -0.96
N GLN A 58 4.46 -7.89 -1.18
CA GLN A 58 5.86 -7.90 -1.62
C GLN A 58 6.75 -8.61 -0.59
N VAL A 59 6.59 -8.30 0.70
CA VAL A 59 7.38 -8.91 1.78
C VAL A 59 7.16 -10.43 1.85
N VAL A 60 5.92 -10.91 1.69
CA VAL A 60 5.61 -12.35 1.67
C VAL A 60 6.26 -13.04 0.45
N MET A 61 6.25 -12.40 -0.72
CA MET A 61 6.93 -12.91 -1.92
C MET A 61 8.45 -13.03 -1.73
N ILE A 62 9.08 -12.04 -1.11
CA ILE A 62 10.52 -12.06 -0.80
C ILE A 62 10.83 -13.19 0.18
N LEU A 63 10.03 -13.35 1.23
CA LEU A 63 10.19 -14.41 2.22
C LEU A 63 10.06 -15.81 1.57
N ARG A 64 9.08 -15.98 0.67
CA ARG A 64 8.88 -17.23 -0.07
C ARG A 64 10.06 -17.51 -0.99
N SER A 65 10.54 -16.52 -1.72
CA SER A 65 11.71 -16.63 -2.59
C SER A 65 12.97 -16.98 -1.80
N TRP A 66 13.14 -16.40 -0.61
CA TRP A 66 14.27 -16.70 0.27
C TRP A 66 14.27 -18.15 0.77
N ALA A 67 13.09 -18.69 1.07
CA ALA A 67 12.93 -20.09 1.47
C ALA A 67 13.28 -21.07 0.32
N PHE A 68 12.88 -20.77 -0.92
CA PHE A 68 13.17 -21.63 -2.09
C PHE A 68 14.63 -21.56 -2.57
N THR A 69 15.32 -20.42 -2.36
CA THR A 69 16.70 -20.23 -2.84
C THR A 69 17.76 -20.85 -1.91
N GLY A 70 17.35 -21.67 -0.92
CA GLY A 70 18.30 -22.30 0.00
C GLY A 70 19.15 -21.30 0.78
N ARG A 71 18.58 -20.14 1.16
CA ARG A 71 19.23 -19.11 1.99
C ARG A 71 20.40 -18.35 1.35
N ARG A 72 20.52 -18.33 0.02
CA ARG A 72 21.52 -17.50 -0.67
C ARG A 72 21.24 -16.01 -0.48
N ILE A 73 22.11 -15.33 0.30
CA ILE A 73 21.98 -13.91 0.63
C ILE A 73 21.99 -13.01 -0.61
N SER A 74 22.72 -13.38 -1.68
CA SER A 74 22.78 -12.61 -2.93
C SER A 74 21.40 -12.37 -3.54
N VAL A 75 20.52 -13.37 -3.51
CA VAL A 75 19.14 -13.24 -4.02
C VAL A 75 18.30 -12.38 -3.09
N ALA A 76 18.46 -12.51 -1.77
CA ALA A 76 17.79 -11.64 -0.81
C ALA A 76 18.16 -10.15 -0.98
N ILE A 77 19.43 -9.85 -1.27
CA ILE A 77 19.89 -8.48 -1.53
C ILE A 77 19.25 -7.93 -2.81
N LEU A 78 19.24 -8.71 -3.90
CA LEU A 78 18.64 -8.27 -5.16
C LEU A 78 17.14 -7.98 -5.01
N LEU A 79 16.42 -8.88 -4.33
CA LEU A 79 15.00 -8.67 -4.01
C LEU A 79 14.81 -7.46 -3.08
N GLY A 80 15.68 -7.27 -2.09
CA GLY A 80 15.67 -6.12 -1.19
C GLY A 80 15.86 -4.78 -1.92
N ILE A 81 16.80 -4.71 -2.87
CA ILE A 81 17.02 -3.50 -3.69
C ILE A 81 15.79 -3.21 -4.54
N SER A 82 15.24 -4.23 -5.21
CA SER A 82 14.03 -4.07 -6.03
C SER A 82 12.83 -3.59 -5.20
N TYR A 83 12.72 -4.06 -3.95
CA TYR A 83 11.70 -3.61 -3.01
C TYR A 83 11.87 -2.15 -2.61
N VAL A 84 13.09 -1.72 -2.25
CA VAL A 84 13.35 -0.32 -1.88
C VAL A 84 13.06 0.63 -3.04
N ILE A 85 13.43 0.26 -4.27
CA ILE A 85 13.12 1.06 -5.47
C ILE A 85 11.60 1.20 -5.63
N LEU A 86 10.85 0.11 -5.47
CA LEU A 86 9.40 0.14 -5.59
C LEU A 86 8.75 1.00 -4.50
N VAL A 87 9.16 0.85 -3.24
CA VAL A 87 8.64 1.68 -2.14
C VAL A 87 9.00 3.15 -2.34
N GLY A 88 10.22 3.44 -2.80
CA GLY A 88 10.63 4.80 -3.13
C GLY A 88 9.80 5.41 -4.25
N ALA A 89 9.49 4.62 -5.29
CA ALA A 89 8.61 5.05 -6.38
C ALA A 89 7.19 5.31 -5.89
N GLU A 90 6.62 4.45 -5.04
CA GLU A 90 5.29 4.66 -4.46
C GLU A 90 5.25 5.94 -3.61
N ILE A 91 6.22 6.13 -2.71
CA ILE A 91 6.34 7.35 -1.90
C ILE A 91 6.46 8.59 -2.79
N TRP A 92 7.24 8.52 -3.87
CA TRP A 92 7.40 9.63 -4.81
C TRP A 92 6.11 9.94 -5.57
N VAL A 93 5.39 8.92 -6.05
CA VAL A 93 4.08 9.08 -6.70
C VAL A 93 3.06 9.68 -5.73
N PHE A 94 3.06 9.26 -4.45
CA PHE A 94 2.21 9.89 -3.44
C PHE A 94 2.62 11.34 -3.16
N ALA A 95 3.91 11.61 -2.97
CA ALA A 95 4.40 12.96 -2.71
C ALA A 95 4.08 13.93 -3.86
N THR A 96 4.26 13.48 -5.10
CA THR A 96 3.95 14.29 -6.29
C THR A 96 2.45 14.36 -6.56
N GLY A 97 1.70 13.26 -6.48
CA GLY A 97 0.26 13.24 -6.70
C GLY A 97 -0.54 14.08 -5.69
N VAL A 98 -0.15 14.03 -4.40
CA VAL A 98 -0.76 14.87 -3.35
C VAL A 98 -0.29 16.33 -3.48
N GLY A 99 0.97 16.57 -3.88
CA GLY A 99 1.49 17.91 -4.14
C GLY A 99 0.80 18.62 -5.30
N ILE A 100 0.48 17.90 -6.39
CA ILE A 100 -0.22 18.46 -7.55
C ILE A 100 -1.69 18.76 -7.21
N CYS A 101 -2.37 17.89 -6.44
CA CYS A 101 -3.75 18.12 -5.98
C CYS A 101 -3.86 19.35 -5.05
N MET A 102 -2.90 19.54 -4.12
CA MET A 102 -2.83 20.73 -3.26
C MET A 102 -2.59 22.01 -4.07
N SER A 103 -1.72 21.96 -5.08
CA SER A 103 -1.38 23.13 -5.91
C SER A 103 -2.55 23.59 -6.80
N ILE A 104 -3.34 22.65 -7.35
CA ILE A 104 -4.52 22.95 -8.17
C ILE A 104 -5.67 23.50 -7.32
N HIS A 105 -5.94 22.91 -6.14
CA HIS A 105 -7.00 23.39 -5.24
C HIS A 105 -6.65 24.74 -4.57
N PHE A 106 -5.38 25.09 -4.42
CA PHE A 106 -4.95 26.42 -3.96
C PHE A 106 -5.04 27.48 -5.07
N ASN A 107 -4.67 27.14 -6.32
CA ASN A 107 -4.79 28.07 -7.45
C ASN A 107 -6.25 28.41 -7.78
N LEU A 108 -7.16 27.43 -7.73
CA LEU A 108 -8.60 27.65 -7.99
C LEU A 108 -9.29 28.50 -6.91
N ARG A 109 -8.81 28.49 -5.66
CA ARG A 109 -9.37 29.33 -4.57
C ARG A 109 -8.79 30.75 -4.53
N VAL A 110 -7.74 31.04 -5.29
CA VAL A 110 -7.17 32.39 -5.46
C VAL A 110 -7.84 33.15 -6.63
N GLN A 111 -8.52 32.45 -7.53
CA GLN A 111 -9.19 33.03 -8.69
C GLN A 111 -10.72 33.21 -8.56
N THR A 112 -11.31 32.82 -7.43
CA THR A 112 -12.71 33.13 -7.04
C THR A 112 -12.72 34.07 -5.86
#